data_AF-A0A9P9PAC4-F1
#
_entry.id   AF-A0A9P9PAC4-F1
#
_cell.length_a   1.000
_cell.length_b   1.000
_cell.length_c   1.000
_cell.angle_alpha   90.00
_cell.angle_beta   90.00
_cell.angle_gamma   90.00
#
_symmetry.space_group_name_H-M   'P 1'
#
loop_
_entity.id
_entity.type
_entity.pdbx_description
1 polymer ?
#
loop_
_entity_poly.entity_id
_entity_poly.type
_entity_poly.pdbx_seq_one_letter_code
_entity_poly.pdbx_strand_id
1 'polypeptide(L)'
;MKAVSFFDDEDASRFKNENPAHLTPQSYVAFDFEKDGRVVGKLNLFSFWEIRQTRQSPQEITFNLIIGMPVIGPTCKEALHVWEQCLKTFPAEFGGEPRVECIGFDLLKPTQISRIQPYLRLWTSSFNAVTHFYTLGGALQDSTTLKGIELLKLFWHIVCRVEDGADFSKKKKAPILHEGWAEIIVNWEFKPGEALPKPKFYMPIWKWIPTELDICERLSGYWKRIGWEQQAESYTQDWQETL
;
A
#
# COMPACT_ATOMS: atom_id res chain seq x y z
N MET A 1 28.79 -6.60 5.04
CA MET A 1 28.23 -7.17 3.80
C MET A 1 27.48 -6.04 3.11
N LYS A 2 27.76 -5.72 1.83
CA LYS A 2 26.92 -4.75 1.11
C LYS A 2 25.57 -5.41 0.88
N ALA A 3 24.50 -4.77 1.33
CA ALA A 3 23.16 -5.25 1.04
C ALA A 3 22.93 -5.20 -0.48
N VAL A 4 22.51 -6.31 -1.06
CA VAL A 4 22.16 -6.38 -2.49
C VAL A 4 20.69 -6.72 -2.57
N SER A 5 19.90 -5.83 -3.16
CA SER A 5 18.45 -6.03 -3.30
C SER A 5 18.09 -7.10 -4.34
N PHE A 6 19.07 -7.55 -5.12
CA PHE A 6 18.97 -8.68 -6.04
C PHE A 6 20.09 -9.67 -5.80
N PHE A 7 19.78 -10.96 -5.81
CA PHE A 7 20.77 -12.02 -5.61
C PHE A 7 21.39 -12.46 -6.92
N ASP A 8 22.66 -12.87 -6.84
CA ASP A 8 23.21 -13.76 -7.85
C ASP A 8 22.61 -15.18 -7.72
N ASP A 9 22.90 -16.04 -8.69
CA ASP A 9 22.32 -17.38 -8.78
C ASP A 9 22.73 -18.29 -7.60
N GLU A 10 23.92 -18.06 -7.03
CA GLU A 10 24.44 -18.83 -5.90
C GLU A 10 23.67 -18.48 -4.62
N ASP A 11 23.57 -17.18 -4.32
CA ASP A 11 22.81 -16.67 -3.19
C ASP A 11 21.33 -17.04 -3.31
N ALA A 12 20.74 -16.90 -4.52
CA ALA A 12 19.35 -17.26 -4.77
C ALA A 12 19.08 -18.75 -4.49
N SER A 13 19.97 -19.64 -4.94
CA SER A 13 19.87 -21.08 -4.69
C SER A 13 19.98 -21.42 -3.21
N ARG A 14 20.94 -20.79 -2.49
CA ARG A 14 21.10 -20.96 -1.04
C ARG A 14 19.83 -20.54 -0.29
N PHE A 15 19.32 -19.33 -0.54
CA PHE A 15 18.13 -18.83 0.17
C PHE A 15 16.88 -19.65 -0.10
N LYS A 16 16.70 -20.14 -1.33
CA LYS A 16 15.59 -21.03 -1.68
C LYS A 16 15.65 -22.35 -0.92
N ASN A 17 16.85 -22.93 -0.80
CA ASN A 17 17.05 -24.19 -0.07
C ASN A 17 16.85 -24.01 1.45
N GLU A 18 17.30 -22.89 2.01
CA GLU A 18 17.11 -22.56 3.44
C GLU A 18 15.65 -22.19 3.76
N ASN A 19 14.86 -21.75 2.78
CA ASN A 19 13.51 -21.23 2.96
C ASN A 19 12.51 -21.80 1.94
N PRO A 20 12.35 -23.13 1.85
CA PRO A 20 11.61 -23.77 0.76
C PRO A 20 10.11 -23.43 0.74
N ALA A 21 9.56 -23.00 1.88
CA ALA A 21 8.15 -22.60 2.00
C ALA A 21 7.92 -21.09 1.75
N HIS A 22 8.97 -20.29 1.52
CA HIS A 22 8.84 -18.85 1.37
C HIS A 22 8.81 -18.43 -0.10
N LEU A 23 7.71 -17.78 -0.49
CA LEU A 23 7.40 -17.47 -1.90
C LEU A 23 7.48 -15.97 -2.22
N THR A 24 8.00 -15.15 -1.31
CA THR A 24 8.12 -13.70 -1.56
C THR A 24 9.08 -13.45 -2.72
N PRO A 25 8.66 -12.77 -3.79
CA PRO A 25 9.55 -12.45 -4.89
C PRO A 25 10.57 -11.38 -4.47
N GLN A 26 11.68 -11.25 -5.20
CA GLN A 26 12.59 -10.11 -5.01
C GLN A 26 11.98 -8.83 -5.58
N SER A 27 11.19 -8.93 -6.65
CA SER A 27 10.56 -7.79 -7.29
C SER A 27 9.28 -8.10 -8.07
N TYR A 28 8.45 -7.08 -8.27
CA TYR A 28 7.39 -7.06 -9.27
C TYR A 28 7.59 -5.92 -10.28
N VAL A 29 7.19 -6.15 -11.52
CA VAL A 29 7.07 -5.10 -12.53
C VAL A 29 5.61 -4.85 -12.85
N ALA A 30 5.26 -3.59 -13.09
CA ALA A 30 3.93 -3.19 -13.55
C ALA A 30 4.06 -2.16 -14.67
N PHE A 31 3.01 -2.04 -15.48
CA PHE A 31 2.94 -1.10 -16.59
C PHE A 31 1.63 -0.33 -16.52
N ASP A 32 1.71 0.99 -16.43
CA ASP A 32 0.56 1.87 -16.60
C ASP A 32 0.38 2.14 -18.09
N PHE A 33 -0.81 1.88 -18.63
CA PHE A 33 -1.20 2.20 -20.00
C PHE A 33 -1.99 3.50 -20.02
N GLU A 34 -1.32 4.59 -20.38
CA GLU A 34 -1.89 5.94 -20.34
C GLU A 34 -2.82 6.20 -21.54
N LYS A 35 -3.77 7.12 -21.37
CA LYS A 35 -4.75 7.47 -22.44
C LYS A 35 -4.09 8.05 -23.70
N ASP A 36 -2.90 8.63 -23.57
CA ASP A 36 -2.09 9.17 -24.67
C ASP A 36 -1.28 8.08 -25.41
N GLY A 37 -1.44 6.80 -25.03
CA GLY A 37 -0.73 5.65 -25.60
C GLY A 37 0.66 5.41 -24.98
N ARG A 38 1.09 6.23 -24.03
CA ARG A 38 2.38 6.07 -23.34
C ARG A 38 2.31 4.92 -22.34
N VAL A 39 3.40 4.16 -22.23
CA VAL A 39 3.52 3.07 -21.25
C VAL A 39 4.56 3.46 -20.20
N VAL A 40 4.16 3.49 -18.93
CA VAL A 40 5.06 3.80 -17.81
C VAL A 40 5.33 2.55 -17.00
N GLY A 41 6.58 2.10 -16.99
CA GLY A 41 7.01 0.97 -16.16
C GLY A 41 7.14 1.35 -14.70
N LYS A 42 6.90 0.39 -13.82
CA LYS A 42 7.14 0.48 -12.38
C LYS A 42 7.86 -0.77 -11.90
N LEU A 43 8.71 -0.61 -10.89
CA LEU A 43 9.41 -1.69 -10.22
C LEU A 43 9.12 -1.61 -8.72
N ASN A 44 8.67 -2.71 -8.12
CA ASN A 44 8.57 -2.86 -6.68
C ASN A 44 9.65 -3.82 -6.21
N LEU A 45 10.43 -3.44 -5.20
CA LEU A 45 11.47 -4.26 -4.57
C LEU A 45 11.03 -4.71 -3.18
N PHE A 46 11.13 -6.01 -2.90
CA PHE A 46 10.76 -6.58 -1.60
C PHE A 46 11.99 -6.75 -0.72
N SER A 47 11.99 -6.10 0.43
CA SER A 47 13.13 -6.09 1.35
C SER A 47 13.25 -7.35 2.22
N PHE A 48 12.31 -8.32 2.10
CA PHE A 48 12.28 -9.52 2.95
C PHE A 48 13.63 -10.25 2.99
N TRP A 49 14.22 -10.43 1.81
CA TRP A 49 15.44 -11.22 1.71
C TRP A 49 16.67 -10.45 2.18
N GLU A 50 16.69 -9.13 1.98
CA GLU A 50 17.73 -8.23 2.48
C GLU A 50 17.73 -8.16 4.02
N ILE A 51 16.55 -8.13 4.65
CA ILE A 51 16.36 -8.18 6.11
C ILE A 51 17.05 -9.41 6.70
N ARG A 52 16.89 -10.58 6.07
CA ARG A 52 17.46 -11.84 6.55
C ARG A 52 18.98 -11.86 6.50
N GLN A 53 19.58 -11.17 5.54
CA GLN A 53 21.04 -11.09 5.40
C GLN A 53 21.67 -10.10 6.38
N THR A 54 21.05 -8.93 6.51
CA THR A 54 21.67 -7.77 7.16
C THR A 54 21.33 -7.66 8.64
N ARG A 55 20.28 -8.36 9.11
CA ARG A 55 19.66 -8.21 10.43
C ARG A 55 19.15 -6.78 10.71
N GLN A 56 19.00 -5.96 9.68
CA GLN A 56 18.38 -4.65 9.77
C GLN A 56 16.85 -4.80 9.74
N SER A 57 16.15 -3.87 10.36
CA SER A 57 14.69 -3.78 10.26
C SER A 57 14.26 -3.41 8.83
N PRO A 58 13.05 -3.81 8.39
CA PRO A 58 12.47 -3.37 7.13
C PRO A 58 12.49 -1.84 6.95
N GLN A 59 12.27 -1.11 8.04
CA GLN A 59 12.29 0.34 8.10
C GLN A 59 13.72 0.82 7.82
N GLU A 60 14.72 0.39 8.57
CA GLU A 60 16.11 0.80 8.34
C GLU A 60 16.58 0.56 6.88
N ILE A 61 16.25 -0.59 6.30
CA ILE A 61 16.55 -0.88 4.89
C ILE A 61 15.88 0.14 3.96
N THR A 62 14.60 0.45 4.20
CA THR A 62 13.85 1.44 3.42
C THR A 62 14.45 2.83 3.51
N PHE A 63 14.78 3.27 4.73
CA PHE A 63 15.41 4.57 4.95
C PHE A 63 16.77 4.64 4.25
N ASN A 64 17.61 3.62 4.44
CA ASN A 64 18.94 3.54 3.82
C ASN A 64 18.87 3.54 2.28
N LEU A 65 17.90 2.83 1.71
CA LEU A 65 17.69 2.79 0.27
C LEU A 65 17.31 4.18 -0.27
N ILE A 66 16.35 4.87 0.37
CA ILE A 66 15.89 6.19 -0.06
C ILE A 66 17.02 7.22 0.05
N ILE A 67 17.69 7.31 1.20
CA ILE A 67 18.78 8.29 1.39
C ILE A 67 20.00 7.98 0.52
N GLY A 68 20.22 6.70 0.18
CA GLY A 68 21.32 6.24 -0.65
C GLY A 68 21.16 6.58 -2.13
N MET A 69 19.98 7.01 -2.58
CA MET A 69 19.75 7.43 -3.96
C MET A 69 20.35 8.82 -4.21
N PRO A 70 21.40 8.96 -5.05
CA PRO A 70 22.17 10.20 -5.13
C PRO A 70 21.37 11.39 -5.69
N VAL A 71 20.41 11.13 -6.59
CA VAL A 71 19.63 12.19 -7.26
C VAL A 71 18.34 12.51 -6.50
N ILE A 72 17.49 11.52 -6.27
CA ILE A 72 16.17 11.72 -5.67
C ILE A 72 16.23 11.77 -4.14
N GLY A 73 17.08 10.94 -3.51
CA GLY A 73 17.15 10.80 -2.05
C GLY A 73 17.27 12.13 -1.28
N PRO A 74 18.20 13.03 -1.66
CA PRO A 74 18.34 14.34 -1.01
C PRO A 74 17.08 15.21 -1.05
N THR A 75 16.23 15.04 -2.07
CA THR A 75 15.00 15.82 -2.26
C THR A 75 13.80 15.28 -1.46
N CYS A 76 13.92 14.07 -0.90
CA CYS A 76 12.86 13.40 -0.15
C CYS A 76 13.01 13.52 1.37
N LYS A 77 13.99 14.29 1.88
CA LYS A 77 14.34 14.34 3.32
C LYS A 77 13.16 14.74 4.22
N GLU A 78 12.41 15.76 3.82
CA GLU A 78 11.27 16.25 4.61
C GLU A 78 10.14 15.22 4.65
N ALA A 79 9.75 14.69 3.48
CA ALA A 79 8.77 13.61 3.38
C ALA A 79 9.17 12.37 4.20
N LEU A 80 10.46 12.01 4.15
CA LEU A 80 11.01 10.88 4.90
C LEU A 80 10.96 11.12 6.40
N HIS A 81 11.26 12.34 6.85
CA HIS A 81 11.14 12.71 8.25
C HIS A 81 9.69 12.62 8.75
N VAL A 82 8.73 13.19 8.01
CA VAL A 82 7.30 13.15 8.37
C VAL A 82 6.80 11.70 8.41
N TRP A 83 7.18 10.90 7.42
CA TRP A 83 6.82 9.48 7.39
C TRP A 83 7.43 8.71 8.57
N GLU A 84 8.70 8.96 8.92
CA GLU A 84 9.34 8.38 10.10
C GLU A 84 8.58 8.71 11.39
N GLN A 85 8.18 9.97 11.57
CA GLN A 85 7.40 10.38 12.74
C GLN A 85 6.05 9.65 12.77
N CYS A 86 5.35 9.55 11.63
CA CYS A 86 4.10 8.81 11.53
C CYS A 86 4.24 7.34 11.96
N LEU A 87 5.36 6.69 11.63
CA LEU A 87 5.64 5.30 12.06
C LEU A 87 5.90 5.23 13.57
N LYS A 88 6.72 6.14 14.10
CA LYS A 88 7.10 6.19 15.53
C LYS A 88 5.92 6.51 16.44
N THR A 89 4.99 7.34 15.98
CA THR A 89 3.80 7.74 16.76
C THR A 89 2.60 6.83 16.51
N PHE A 90 2.75 5.72 15.78
CA PHE A 90 1.65 4.79 15.54
C PHE A 90 1.15 4.18 16.86
N PRO A 91 -0.14 4.39 17.23
CA PRO A 91 -0.66 3.92 18.50
C PRO A 91 -0.64 2.40 18.62
N ALA A 92 -0.13 1.86 19.74
CA ALA A 92 0.04 0.42 19.95
C ALA A 92 -1.30 -0.33 19.88
N GLU A 93 -2.39 0.30 20.33
CA GLU A 93 -3.75 -0.22 20.27
C GLU A 93 -4.24 -0.51 18.84
N PHE A 94 -3.64 0.12 17.82
CA PHE A 94 -4.00 -0.05 16.42
C PHE A 94 -3.35 -1.27 15.75
N GLY A 95 -2.55 -2.07 16.46
CA GLY A 95 -2.12 -3.38 15.92
C GLY A 95 -0.66 -3.75 16.04
N GLY A 96 0.13 -3.02 16.83
CA GLY A 96 1.57 -3.26 16.96
C GLY A 96 2.40 -2.57 15.87
N GLU A 97 3.70 -2.84 15.84
CA GLU A 97 4.65 -2.11 15.00
C GLU A 97 4.37 -2.32 13.50
N PRO A 98 4.17 -1.24 12.73
CA PRO A 98 3.80 -1.32 11.33
C PRO A 98 5.01 -1.77 10.50
N ARG A 99 4.82 -2.66 9.50
CA ARG A 99 5.93 -3.27 8.77
C ARG A 99 5.98 -2.80 7.32
N VAL A 100 7.13 -2.30 6.88
CA VAL A 100 7.38 -2.02 5.45
C VAL A 100 7.51 -3.34 4.70
N GLU A 101 6.72 -3.48 3.63
CA GLU A 101 6.62 -4.68 2.83
C GLU A 101 7.54 -4.63 1.62
N CYS A 102 7.47 -3.53 0.86
CA CYS A 102 8.23 -3.32 -0.36
C CYS A 102 8.34 -1.82 -0.68
N ILE A 103 9.15 -1.48 -1.68
CA ILE A 103 9.36 -0.11 -2.14
C ILE A 103 9.19 -0.06 -3.65
N GLY A 104 8.28 0.79 -4.12
CA GLY A 104 8.00 1.03 -5.53
C GLY A 104 8.78 2.20 -6.11
N PHE A 105 9.10 2.09 -7.39
CA PHE A 105 9.78 3.11 -8.19
C PHE A 105 9.10 3.25 -9.54
N ASP A 106 8.96 4.48 -10.02
CA ASP A 106 8.68 4.73 -11.43
C ASP A 106 9.96 4.44 -12.25
N LEU A 107 9.85 3.67 -13.33
CA LEU A 107 10.95 3.42 -14.28
C LEU A 107 11.09 4.58 -15.27
N LEU A 108 11.36 5.76 -14.71
CA LEU A 108 11.52 7.03 -15.42
C LEU A 108 12.90 7.64 -15.13
N LYS A 109 13.30 8.64 -15.92
CA LYS A 109 14.51 9.42 -15.62
C LYS A 109 14.37 10.06 -14.24
N PRO A 110 15.39 9.95 -13.35
CA PRO A 110 15.31 10.42 -11.97
C PRO A 110 15.24 11.94 -11.92
N THR A 111 14.02 12.46 -12.03
CA THR A 111 13.69 13.88 -12.13
C THR A 111 12.54 14.17 -11.17
N GLN A 112 12.03 15.39 -11.14
CA GLN A 112 10.96 15.79 -10.21
C GLN A 112 9.65 15.01 -10.38
N ILE A 113 9.48 14.27 -11.48
CA ILE A 113 8.29 13.44 -11.74
C ILE A 113 8.44 11.98 -11.28
N SER A 114 9.65 11.52 -10.97
CA SER A 114 9.89 10.14 -10.52
C SER A 114 9.54 10.00 -9.05
N ARG A 115 8.64 9.07 -8.73
CA ARG A 115 8.22 8.83 -7.34
C ARG A 115 8.92 7.63 -6.73
N ILE A 116 9.09 7.69 -5.41
CA ILE A 116 9.39 6.55 -4.57
C ILE A 116 8.14 6.21 -3.75
N GLN A 117 7.82 4.93 -3.59
CA GLN A 117 6.59 4.48 -2.94
C GLN A 117 6.89 3.38 -1.91
N PRO A 118 7.21 3.71 -0.64
CA PRO A 118 7.23 2.68 0.40
C PRO A 118 5.81 2.16 0.65
N TYR A 119 5.67 0.83 0.67
CA TYR A 119 4.43 0.12 0.97
C TYR A 119 4.52 -0.47 2.37
N LEU A 120 3.48 -0.24 3.16
CA LEU A 120 3.40 -0.68 4.54
C LEU A 120 2.18 -1.56 4.73
N ARG A 121 2.40 -2.73 5.34
CA ARG A 121 1.36 -3.68 5.68
C ARG A 121 0.86 -3.42 7.10
N LEU A 122 -0.46 -3.38 7.27
CA LEU A 122 -1.11 -3.29 8.57
C LEU A 122 -1.42 -4.69 9.12
N TRP A 123 -1.20 -4.87 10.42
CA TRP A 123 -1.61 -6.09 11.14
C TRP A 123 -3.09 -6.11 11.52
N THR A 124 -3.74 -4.94 11.50
CA THR A 124 -5.17 -4.81 11.74
C THR A 124 -5.82 -4.05 10.61
N SER A 125 -7.06 -4.43 10.33
CA SER A 125 -7.92 -3.77 9.37
C SER A 125 -8.81 -2.70 10.02
N SER A 126 -8.36 -2.02 11.08
CA SER A 126 -9.20 -1.00 11.73
C SER A 126 -9.22 0.31 10.93
N PHE A 127 -10.37 0.99 10.88
CA PHE A 127 -10.48 2.28 10.21
C PHE A 127 -9.59 3.35 10.84
N ASN A 128 -9.36 3.26 12.16
CA ASN A 128 -8.46 4.17 12.88
C ASN A 128 -7.00 4.00 12.44
N ALA A 129 -6.51 2.76 12.31
CA ALA A 129 -5.16 2.52 11.79
C ALA A 129 -5.00 3.07 10.38
N VAL A 130 -6.02 2.87 9.53
CA VAL A 130 -6.05 3.39 8.17
C VAL A 130 -6.05 4.92 8.17
N THR A 131 -6.88 5.56 8.99
CA THR A 131 -6.95 7.02 9.10
C THR A 131 -5.63 7.62 9.59
N HIS A 132 -4.97 6.99 10.57
CA HIS A 132 -3.64 7.41 11.03
C HIS A 132 -2.66 7.46 9.87
N PHE A 133 -2.53 6.38 9.10
CA PHE A 133 -1.57 6.32 8.00
C PHE A 133 -1.97 7.17 6.79
N TYR A 134 -3.26 7.26 6.49
CA TYR A 134 -3.77 8.13 5.43
C TYR A 134 -3.56 9.62 5.77
N THR A 135 -3.58 10.00 7.03
CA THR A 135 -3.32 11.39 7.45
C THR A 135 -1.86 11.64 7.85
N LEU A 136 -0.97 10.65 7.70
CA LEU A 136 0.41 10.71 8.20
C LEU A 136 0.50 11.11 9.69
N GLY A 137 -0.30 10.46 10.54
CA GLY A 137 -0.39 10.78 11.96
C GLY A 137 -0.99 12.16 12.23
N GLY A 138 -1.84 12.67 11.33
CA GLY A 138 -2.44 14.00 11.39
C GLY A 138 -1.61 15.11 10.75
N ALA A 139 -0.49 14.82 10.08
CA ALA A 139 0.28 15.81 9.33
C ALA A 139 -0.43 16.29 8.05
N LEU A 140 -1.23 15.44 7.42
CA LEU A 140 -2.07 15.78 6.27
C LEU A 140 -3.48 16.17 6.74
N GLN A 141 -3.81 17.46 6.62
CA GLN A 141 -5.12 18.02 7.01
C GLN A 141 -5.75 18.89 5.92
N ASP A 142 -5.22 18.85 4.71
CA ASP A 142 -5.79 19.61 3.60
C ASP A 142 -7.18 19.08 3.23
N SER A 143 -7.97 19.92 2.57
CA SER A 143 -9.36 19.60 2.20
C SER A 143 -9.49 18.33 1.37
N THR A 144 -8.49 18.01 0.54
CA THR A 144 -8.49 16.80 -0.29
C THR A 144 -8.32 15.56 0.58
N THR A 145 -7.37 15.59 1.51
CA THR A 145 -7.15 14.50 2.47
C THR A 145 -8.39 14.25 3.33
N LEU A 146 -8.98 15.30 3.90
CA LEU A 146 -10.18 15.17 4.72
C LEU A 146 -11.37 14.63 3.91
N LYS A 147 -11.53 15.09 2.67
CA LYS A 147 -12.54 14.53 1.77
C LYS A 147 -12.28 13.06 1.44
N GLY A 148 -11.02 12.68 1.27
CA GLY A 148 -10.60 11.29 1.08
C GLY A 148 -11.01 10.40 2.25
N ILE A 149 -10.86 10.87 3.49
CA ILE A 149 -11.31 10.16 4.69
C ILE A 149 -12.84 9.98 4.70
N GLU A 150 -13.61 11.02 4.34
CA GLU A 150 -15.07 10.89 4.24
C GLU A 150 -15.49 9.83 3.21
N LEU A 151 -14.84 9.82 2.04
CA LEU A 151 -15.10 8.85 0.99
C LEU A 151 -14.69 7.44 1.41
N LEU A 152 -13.56 7.30 2.10
CA LEU A 152 -13.09 6.02 2.62
C LEU A 152 -14.03 5.48 3.70
N LYS A 153 -14.56 6.37 4.56
CA LYS A 153 -15.57 6.02 5.56
C LYS A 153 -16.85 5.52 4.88
N LEU A 154 -17.32 6.21 3.85
CA LEU A 154 -18.47 5.79 3.05
C LEU A 154 -18.22 4.43 2.37
N PHE A 155 -17.03 4.22 1.81
CA PHE A 155 -16.62 2.95 1.22
C PHE A 155 -16.69 1.83 2.26
N TRP A 156 -16.19 2.08 3.48
CA TRP A 156 -16.23 1.14 4.59
C TRP A 156 -17.66 0.74 4.96
N HIS A 157 -18.58 1.71 5.02
CA HIS A 157 -20.00 1.45 5.30
C HIS A 157 -20.67 0.62 4.20
N ILE A 158 -20.45 0.95 2.93
CA ILE A 158 -21.17 0.32 1.82
C ILE A 158 -20.55 -1.04 1.47
N VAL A 159 -19.23 -1.06 1.27
CA VAL A 159 -18.52 -2.24 0.74
C VAL A 159 -18.21 -3.23 1.85
N CYS A 160 -17.70 -2.75 2.99
CA CYS A 160 -17.38 -3.63 4.11
C CYS A 160 -18.59 -3.92 5.00
N ARG A 161 -19.71 -3.19 4.85
CA ARG A 161 -20.92 -3.30 5.70
C ARG A 161 -20.61 -3.14 7.19
N VAL A 162 -19.71 -2.21 7.52
CA VAL A 162 -19.30 -1.91 8.89
C VAL A 162 -19.88 -0.55 9.27
N GLU A 163 -20.70 -0.50 10.32
CA GLU A 163 -21.34 0.73 10.83
C GLU A 163 -20.45 1.49 11.81
N ASP A 164 -20.78 2.76 12.05
CA ASP A 164 -20.08 3.63 13.00
C ASP A 164 -20.09 3.06 14.44
N GLY A 165 -18.95 3.19 15.13
CA GLY A 165 -18.84 2.87 16.56
C GLY A 165 -17.74 1.88 16.87
N ALA A 166 -18.01 0.92 17.76
CA ALA A 166 -17.00 -0.01 18.27
C ALA A 166 -16.26 -0.75 17.15
N ASP A 167 -16.92 -1.02 16.03
CA ASP A 167 -16.37 -1.80 14.91
C ASP A 167 -15.32 -1.04 14.09
N PHE A 168 -15.32 0.30 14.14
CA PHE A 168 -14.26 1.15 13.58
C PHE A 168 -12.98 1.11 14.43
N SER A 169 -13.15 1.02 15.76
CA SER A 169 -12.07 1.05 16.76
C SER A 169 -11.54 -0.33 17.15
N LYS A 170 -12.36 -1.37 17.00
CA LYS A 170 -12.04 -2.73 17.43
C LYS A 170 -11.51 -3.51 16.24
N LYS A 171 -10.62 -4.47 16.55
CA LYS A 171 -10.18 -5.55 15.66
C LYS A 171 -11.33 -6.52 15.35
N LYS A 172 -12.55 -6.05 15.02
CA LYS A 172 -13.56 -6.93 14.42
C LYS A 172 -13.02 -7.31 13.06
N LYS A 173 -12.28 -8.41 13.04
CA LYS A 173 -11.88 -9.08 11.81
C LYS A 173 -13.20 -9.46 11.14
N ALA A 174 -13.51 -8.84 10.01
CA ALA A 174 -14.49 -9.44 9.13
C ALA A 174 -14.08 -10.92 8.95
N PRO A 175 -15.03 -11.87 8.97
CA PRO A 175 -14.71 -13.27 8.84
C PRO A 175 -13.80 -13.43 7.62
N ILE A 176 -12.63 -14.05 7.82
CA ILE A 176 -11.72 -14.34 6.71
C ILE A 176 -12.39 -15.46 5.93
N LEU A 177 -12.98 -15.12 4.79
CA LEU A 177 -13.73 -16.07 3.96
C LEU A 177 -12.78 -16.84 3.04
N HIS A 178 -11.64 -16.25 2.72
CA HIS A 178 -10.62 -16.83 1.87
C HIS A 178 -9.25 -16.73 2.55
N GLU A 179 -8.58 -17.88 2.70
CA GLU A 179 -7.21 -17.92 3.20
C GLU A 179 -6.25 -17.32 2.16
N GLY A 180 -5.29 -16.51 2.61
CA GLY A 180 -4.29 -15.92 1.72
C GLY A 180 -3.52 -14.75 2.32
N TRP A 181 -2.40 -14.41 1.66
CA TRP A 181 -1.49 -13.34 2.03
C TRP A 181 -2.01 -11.97 1.58
N ALA A 182 -3.16 -11.57 2.13
CA ALA A 182 -3.80 -10.30 1.83
C ALA A 182 -4.12 -9.59 3.15
N GLU A 183 -3.48 -8.47 3.40
CA GLU A 183 -3.84 -7.56 4.49
C GLU A 183 -3.95 -6.15 3.89
N ILE A 184 -4.46 -5.21 4.68
CA ILE A 184 -4.46 -3.82 4.26
C ILE A 184 -3.02 -3.35 4.04
N ILE A 185 -2.82 -2.65 2.92
CA ILE A 185 -1.56 -2.01 2.58
C ILE A 185 -1.82 -0.51 2.40
N VAL A 186 -0.93 0.31 2.95
CA VAL A 186 -0.87 1.75 2.67
C VAL A 186 0.47 2.02 2.01
N ASN A 187 0.48 2.79 0.93
CA ASN A 187 1.72 3.35 0.41
C ASN A 187 1.67 4.86 0.46
N TRP A 188 2.80 5.50 0.18
CA TRP A 188 2.87 6.93 0.03
C TRP A 188 3.70 7.30 -1.18
N GLU A 189 3.26 8.27 -1.97
CA GLU A 189 4.04 8.80 -3.08
C GLU A 189 4.97 9.90 -2.57
N PHE A 190 6.26 9.58 -2.54
CA PHE A 190 7.32 10.52 -2.29
C PHE A 190 7.67 11.17 -3.62
N LYS A 191 7.17 12.39 -3.81
CA LYS A 191 7.55 13.23 -4.93
C LYS A 191 8.76 14.08 -4.54
N PRO A 192 9.80 14.13 -5.38
CA PRO A 192 10.95 14.98 -5.15
C PRO A 192 10.56 16.43 -4.84
N GLY A 193 11.05 16.96 -3.71
CA GLY A 193 10.79 18.33 -3.27
C GLY A 193 9.41 18.57 -2.62
N GLU A 194 8.52 17.57 -2.55
CA GLU A 194 7.29 17.68 -1.76
C GLU A 194 7.57 17.28 -0.30
N ALA A 195 7.17 18.13 0.65
CA ALA A 195 7.39 17.91 2.09
C ALA A 195 6.47 16.82 2.67
N LEU A 196 5.29 16.63 2.09
CA LEU A 196 4.27 15.70 2.58
C LEU A 196 3.96 14.68 1.48
N PRO A 197 4.27 13.39 1.69
CA PRO A 197 4.02 12.37 0.68
C PRO A 197 2.54 12.00 0.63
N LYS A 198 2.04 11.60 -0.55
CA LYS A 198 0.60 11.38 -0.77
C LYS A 198 0.21 9.93 -0.54
N PRO A 199 -0.71 9.62 0.40
CA PRO A 199 -1.08 8.25 0.72
C PRO A 199 -1.88 7.60 -0.41
N LYS A 200 -1.73 6.28 -0.60
CA LYS A 200 -2.74 5.44 -1.25
C LYS A 200 -3.04 4.22 -0.40
N PHE A 201 -4.28 3.80 -0.48
CA PHE A 201 -4.84 2.76 0.36
C PHE A 201 -5.26 1.57 -0.49
N TYR A 202 -4.86 0.37 -0.08
CA TYR A 202 -5.15 -0.89 -0.75
C TYR A 202 -5.87 -1.81 0.22
N MET A 203 -7.05 -2.25 -0.20
CA MET A 203 -7.92 -3.10 0.59
C MET A 203 -8.21 -4.40 -0.15
N PRO A 204 -7.82 -5.57 0.38
CA PRO A 204 -8.12 -6.84 -0.24
C PRO A 204 -9.56 -7.27 0.06
N ILE A 205 -10.54 -6.59 -0.54
CA ILE A 205 -11.98 -6.80 -0.25
C ILE A 205 -12.45 -8.24 -0.51
N TRP A 206 -11.81 -8.96 -1.43
CA TRP A 206 -12.05 -10.39 -1.68
C TRP A 206 -11.84 -11.26 -0.44
N LYS A 207 -11.04 -10.83 0.54
CA LYS A 207 -10.81 -11.59 1.78
C LYS A 207 -12.04 -11.65 2.69
N TRP A 208 -12.93 -10.67 2.57
CA TRP A 208 -14.04 -10.44 3.51
C TRP A 208 -15.42 -10.48 2.86
N ILE A 209 -15.48 -10.57 1.53
CA ILE A 209 -16.72 -10.58 0.76
C ILE A 209 -16.88 -11.97 0.12
N PRO A 210 -18.05 -12.64 0.24
CA PRO A 210 -18.19 -14.06 -0.09
C PRO A 210 -18.00 -14.42 -1.58
N THR A 211 -18.40 -13.52 -2.48
CA THR A 211 -18.37 -13.78 -3.91
C THR A 211 -17.91 -12.55 -4.68
N GLU A 212 -17.36 -12.75 -5.88
CA GLU A 212 -16.99 -11.65 -6.78
C GLU A 212 -18.23 -10.85 -7.24
N LEU A 213 -19.39 -11.51 -7.35
CA LEU A 213 -20.66 -10.83 -7.62
C LEU A 213 -21.06 -9.89 -6.47
N ASP A 214 -20.95 -10.34 -5.21
CA ASP A 214 -21.17 -9.48 -4.04
C ASP A 214 -20.22 -8.28 -4.04
N ILE A 215 -18.97 -8.46 -4.49
CA ILE A 215 -18.00 -7.36 -4.62
C ILE A 215 -18.50 -6.35 -5.65
N CYS A 216 -18.91 -6.82 -6.83
CA CYS A 216 -19.41 -5.98 -7.92
C CYS A 216 -20.64 -5.17 -7.47
N GLU A 217 -21.64 -5.82 -6.87
CA GLU A 217 -22.87 -5.15 -6.41
C GLU A 217 -22.58 -4.07 -5.36
N ARG A 218 -21.67 -4.35 -4.42
CA ARG A 218 -21.31 -3.39 -3.37
C ARG A 218 -20.49 -2.22 -3.91
N LEU A 219 -19.57 -2.46 -4.85
CA LEU A 219 -18.83 -1.39 -5.53
C LEU A 219 -19.77 -0.52 -6.37
N SER A 220 -20.71 -1.12 -7.11
CA SER A 220 -21.77 -0.39 -7.81
C SER A 220 -22.60 0.49 -6.87
N GLY A 221 -22.98 -0.04 -5.71
CA GLY A 221 -23.66 0.74 -4.67
C GLY A 221 -22.84 1.94 -4.18
N TYR A 222 -21.53 1.77 -4.00
CA TYR A 222 -20.63 2.84 -3.59
C TYR A 222 -20.49 3.91 -4.69
N TRP A 223 -20.24 3.52 -5.94
CA TRP A 223 -20.12 4.45 -7.07
C TRP A 223 -21.38 5.27 -7.30
N LYS A 224 -22.56 4.64 -7.22
CA LYS A 224 -23.83 5.36 -7.28
C LYS A 224 -23.94 6.43 -6.20
N ARG A 225 -23.43 6.16 -4.99
CA ARG A 225 -23.50 7.11 -3.87
C ARG A 225 -22.57 8.31 -4.03
N ILE A 226 -21.48 8.17 -4.79
CA ILE A 226 -20.53 9.25 -5.06
C ILE A 226 -20.76 9.93 -6.43
N GLY A 227 -21.85 9.60 -7.14
CA GLY A 227 -22.21 10.21 -8.42
C GLY A 227 -21.40 9.70 -9.61
N TRP A 228 -21.01 8.41 -9.58
CA TRP A 228 -20.34 7.72 -10.68
C TRP A 228 -21.32 6.74 -11.35
N GLU A 229 -22.43 7.26 -11.88
CA GLU A 229 -23.56 6.47 -12.38
C GLU A 229 -23.15 5.50 -13.48
N GLN A 230 -22.39 5.96 -14.47
CA GLN A 230 -21.94 5.12 -15.58
C GLN A 230 -21.17 3.89 -15.09
N GLN A 231 -20.25 4.07 -14.13
CA GLN A 231 -19.47 2.96 -13.58
C GLN A 231 -20.35 2.03 -12.75
N ALA A 232 -21.31 2.59 -11.99
CA ALA A 232 -22.23 1.80 -11.19
C ALA A 232 -23.13 0.89 -12.05
N GLU A 233 -23.52 1.36 -13.23
CA GLU A 233 -24.41 0.66 -14.16
C GLU A 233 -23.68 -0.41 -14.98
N SER A 234 -22.46 -0.14 -15.47
CA SER A 234 -21.77 -1.07 -16.38
C SER A 234 -20.93 -2.13 -15.67
N TYR A 235 -20.37 -1.84 -14.49
CA TYR A 235 -19.25 -2.65 -13.95
C TYR A 235 -19.56 -4.13 -13.76
N THR A 236 -20.76 -4.47 -13.28
CA THR A 236 -21.13 -5.88 -13.06
C THR A 236 -21.22 -6.63 -14.39
N GLN A 237 -21.74 -5.99 -15.44
CA GLN A 237 -21.77 -6.56 -16.78
C GLN A 237 -20.35 -6.69 -17.35
N ASP A 238 -19.56 -5.62 -17.27
CA ASP A 238 -18.17 -5.60 -17.76
C ASP A 238 -17.34 -6.73 -17.12
N TRP A 239 -17.52 -6.99 -15.83
CA TRP A 239 -16.88 -8.11 -15.13
C TRP A 239 -17.37 -9.47 -15.64
N GLN A 240 -18.67 -9.66 -15.85
CA GLN A 240 -19.23 -10.93 -16.36
C GLN A 240 -18.72 -11.28 -17.75
N GLU A 241 -18.41 -10.29 -18.59
CA GLU A 241 -17.83 -10.50 -19.92
C GLU A 241 -16.38 -11.00 -19.89
N THR A 242 -15.75 -11.05 -18.72
CA THR A 242 -14.38 -11.57 -18.52
C THR A 242 -14.30 -13.02 -18.05
N LEU A 243 -15.44 -13.65 -17.75
CA LEU A 243 -15.55 -15.05 -17.29
C LEU A 243 -15.57 -16.04 -18.47
#